data_AF-A0A519W2J8-F1
#
_entry.id   AF-A0A519W2J8-F1
#
_cell.length_a   1.000
_cell.length_b   1.000
_cell.length_c   1.000
_cell.angle_alpha   90.00
_cell.angle_beta   90.00
_cell.angle_gamma   90.00
#
_symmetry.space_group_name_H-M   'P 1'
#
loop_
_entity.id
_entity.type
_entity.pdbx_description
1 polymer ?
#
loop_
_entity_poly.entity_id
_entity_poly.type
_entity_poly.pdbx_seq_one_letter_code
_entity_poly.pdbx_strand_id
1 'polypeptide(L)'
;MTKIAEEFLVKADEKAFDLGHRKTINHNIGKYNTAVARGLSKFDNLENSKKKAHVVKWRVMENLDKFLPEFEANFQKRGGKVIWANDAEEAQKEILNIISKSGGKTVIKSKSMTTEEIHINDFLEK
;
A
#
# COMPACT_ATOMS: atom_id res chain seq x y z
N MET A 1 -35.30 -10.74 -0.89
CA MET A 1 -34.02 -10.13 -1.32
C MET A 1 -33.20 -11.21 -2.03
N THR A 2 -32.03 -10.94 -2.60
CA THR A 2 -31.18 -12.06 -3.08
C THR A 2 -30.67 -12.83 -1.85
N LYS A 3 -30.49 -14.15 -1.97
CA LYS A 3 -29.98 -15.01 -0.88
C LYS A 3 -28.69 -14.46 -0.25
N ILE A 4 -27.82 -13.87 -1.07
CA ILE A 4 -26.57 -13.23 -0.64
C ILE A 4 -26.83 -12.02 0.27
N ALA A 5 -27.79 -11.16 -0.09
CA ALA A 5 -28.11 -9.99 0.71
C ALA A 5 -28.70 -10.36 2.08
N GLU A 6 -29.56 -11.38 2.12
CA GLU A 6 -30.13 -11.89 3.38
C GLU A 6 -29.04 -12.51 4.28
N GLU A 7 -28.17 -13.34 3.70
CA GLU A 7 -27.03 -13.92 4.42
C GLU A 7 -26.05 -12.86 4.93
N PHE A 8 -25.78 -11.82 4.13
CA PHE A 8 -24.95 -10.69 4.54
C PHE A 8 -25.54 -9.99 5.77
N LEU A 9 -26.84 -9.69 5.77
CA LEU A 9 -27.49 -8.98 6.88
C LEU A 9 -27.39 -9.79 8.19
N VAL A 10 -27.63 -11.10 8.15
CA VAL A 10 -27.49 -11.98 9.32
C VAL A 10 -26.06 -11.96 9.84
N LYS A 11 -25.07 -12.19 8.98
CA LYS A 11 -23.65 -12.21 9.37
C LYS A 11 -23.17 -10.84 9.86
N ALA A 12 -23.64 -9.76 9.26
CA ALA A 12 -23.30 -8.40 9.65
C ALA A 12 -23.84 -8.08 11.03
N ASP A 13 -25.08 -8.48 11.34
CA ASP A 13 -25.68 -8.28 12.66
C ASP A 13 -24.88 -9.04 13.74
N GLU A 14 -24.66 -10.35 13.55
CA GLU A 14 -23.85 -11.17 14.44
C GLU A 14 -22.46 -10.55 14.69
N LYS A 15 -21.78 -10.16 13.60
CA LYS A 15 -20.42 -9.63 13.69
C LYS A 15 -20.36 -8.22 14.29
N ALA A 16 -21.37 -7.40 14.03
CA ALA A 16 -21.44 -6.03 14.55
C ALA A 16 -21.56 -6.03 16.08
N PHE A 17 -22.19 -7.04 16.68
CA PHE A 17 -22.36 -7.17 18.15
C PHE A 17 -21.32 -8.08 18.84
N ASP A 18 -20.41 -8.70 18.08
CA ASP A 18 -19.29 -9.49 18.62
C ASP A 18 -18.38 -8.63 19.51
N LEU A 19 -18.36 -8.94 20.82
CA LEU A 19 -17.60 -8.20 21.83
C LEU A 19 -16.08 -8.31 21.64
N GLY A 20 -15.57 -9.47 21.20
CA GLY A 20 -14.15 -9.67 20.95
C GLY A 20 -13.68 -8.89 19.73
N HIS A 21 -14.50 -8.85 18.70
CA HIS A 21 -14.29 -8.05 17.50
C HIS A 21 -14.30 -6.55 17.83
N ARG A 22 -15.32 -6.08 18.56
CA ARG A 22 -15.41 -4.68 19.04
C ARG A 22 -14.19 -4.29 19.86
N LYS A 23 -13.77 -5.13 20.81
CA LYS A 23 -12.57 -4.88 21.63
C LYS A 23 -11.32 -4.72 20.75
N THR A 24 -11.16 -5.57 19.74
CA THR A 24 -10.03 -5.52 18.81
C THR A 24 -10.04 -4.24 17.97
N ILE A 25 -11.20 -3.86 17.43
CA ILE A 25 -11.36 -2.61 16.67
C ILE A 25 -11.03 -1.42 17.56
N ASN A 26 -11.65 -1.32 18.75
CA ASN A 26 -11.45 -0.19 19.65
C ASN A 26 -9.98 -0.02 20.07
N HIS A 27 -9.29 -1.13 20.32
CA HIS A 27 -7.85 -1.10 20.63
C HIS A 27 -7.02 -0.54 19.47
N ASN A 28 -7.23 -1.04 18.27
CA ASN A 28 -6.47 -0.64 17.09
C ASN A 28 -6.78 0.81 16.66
N ILE A 29 -8.06 1.19 16.69
CA ILE A 29 -8.49 2.58 16.43
C ILE A 29 -7.95 3.52 17.50
N GLY A 30 -7.91 3.10 18.77
CA GLY A 30 -7.29 3.87 19.85
C GLY A 30 -5.79 4.13 19.61
N LYS A 31 -5.04 3.12 19.18
CA LYS A 31 -3.63 3.28 18.78
C LYS A 31 -3.49 4.23 17.58
N TYR A 32 -4.33 4.08 16.57
CA TYR A 32 -4.36 4.96 15.40
C TYR A 32 -4.63 6.40 15.80
N ASN A 33 -5.69 6.66 16.58
CA ASN A 33 -6.04 8.01 17.05
C ASN A 33 -4.91 8.65 17.86
N THR A 34 -4.22 7.88 18.70
CA THR A 34 -3.03 8.35 19.44
C THR A 34 -1.89 8.73 18.50
N ALA A 35 -1.64 7.95 17.46
CA ALA A 35 -0.65 8.26 16.43
C ALA A 35 -1.04 9.50 15.61
N VAL A 36 -2.32 9.64 15.24
CA VAL A 36 -2.86 10.79 14.52
C VAL A 36 -2.70 12.05 15.36
N ALA A 37 -3.15 12.06 16.62
CA ALA A 37 -3.05 13.23 17.49
C ALA A 37 -1.60 13.71 17.63
N ARG A 38 -0.66 12.77 17.87
CA ARG A 38 0.78 13.04 17.93
C ARG A 38 1.39 13.48 16.59
N GLY A 39 0.83 13.03 15.47
CA GLY A 39 1.25 13.47 14.14
C GLY A 39 0.80 14.90 13.86
N LEU A 40 -0.48 15.20 14.16
CA LEU A 40 -1.09 16.51 13.98
C LEU A 40 -0.44 17.57 14.87
N SER A 41 -0.04 17.23 16.10
CA SER A 41 0.64 18.16 17.00
C SER A 41 2.01 18.64 16.50
N LYS A 42 2.56 18.05 15.43
CA LYS A 42 3.81 18.49 14.80
C LYS A 42 3.60 19.61 13.77
N PHE A 43 2.36 19.96 13.45
CA PHE A 43 2.04 20.96 12.44
C PHE A 43 1.46 22.21 13.09
N ASP A 44 2.15 23.34 12.96
CA ASP A 44 1.63 24.64 13.39
C ASP A 44 0.42 25.08 12.55
N ASN A 45 0.45 24.77 11.24
CA ASN A 45 -0.66 25.01 10.32
C ASN A 45 -0.85 23.83 9.37
N LEU A 46 -1.75 22.92 9.75
CA LEU A 46 -2.05 21.71 9.00
C LEU A 46 -2.61 22.01 7.60
N GLU A 47 -3.54 22.96 7.49
CA GLU A 47 -4.21 23.24 6.22
C GLU A 47 -3.27 23.83 5.17
N ASN A 48 -2.37 24.72 5.57
CA ASN A 48 -1.33 25.22 4.68
C ASN A 48 -0.35 24.09 4.28
N SER A 49 -0.02 23.20 5.22
CA SER A 49 0.86 22.05 4.96
C SER A 49 0.25 21.09 3.94
N LYS A 50 -1.06 20.81 4.04
CA LYS A 50 -1.81 20.03 3.04
C LYS A 50 -1.77 20.67 1.66
N LYS A 51 -2.00 21.99 1.57
CA LYS A 51 -1.93 22.72 0.28
C LYS A 51 -0.55 22.64 -0.36
N LYS A 52 0.53 22.82 0.43
CA LYS A 52 1.90 22.67 -0.04
C LYS A 52 2.18 21.24 -0.54
N ALA A 53 1.79 20.23 0.23
CA ALA A 53 1.95 18.83 -0.16
C ALA A 53 1.20 18.51 -1.45
N HIS A 54 -0.02 19.04 -1.61
CA HIS A 54 -0.80 18.91 -2.84
C HIS A 54 -0.05 19.48 -4.05
N VAL A 55 0.46 20.71 -3.95
CA VAL A 55 1.21 21.35 -5.04
C VAL A 55 2.48 20.56 -5.41
N VAL A 56 3.20 20.03 -4.41
CA VAL A 56 4.38 19.18 -4.65
C VAL A 56 3.96 17.90 -5.38
N LYS A 57 2.93 17.20 -4.89
CA LYS A 57 2.42 15.99 -5.54
C LYS A 57 2.01 16.26 -6.98
N TRP A 58 1.25 17.32 -7.21
CA TRP A 58 0.82 17.72 -8.54
C TRP A 58 2.01 17.97 -9.47
N ARG A 59 2.99 18.77 -9.04
CA ARG A 59 4.21 19.02 -9.82
C ARG A 59 4.95 17.73 -10.17
N VAL A 60 5.08 16.79 -9.23
CA VAL A 60 5.76 15.51 -9.48
C VAL A 60 5.00 14.69 -10.52
N MET A 61 3.68 14.60 -10.41
CA MET A 61 2.85 13.84 -11.34
C MET A 61 2.91 14.40 -12.77
N GLU A 62 2.94 15.72 -12.93
CA GLU A 62 3.03 16.37 -14.25
C GLU A 62 4.43 16.26 -14.90
N ASN A 63 5.45 15.80 -14.17
CA ASN A 63 6.84 15.77 -14.65
C ASN A 63 7.50 14.41 -14.34
N LEU A 64 6.73 13.33 -14.40
CA LEU A 64 7.23 11.98 -14.08
C LEU A 64 8.35 11.53 -15.03
N ASP A 65 8.27 11.91 -16.29
CA ASP A 65 9.29 11.68 -17.32
C ASP A 65 10.68 12.19 -16.89
N LYS A 66 10.73 13.30 -16.15
CA LYS A 66 11.96 13.85 -15.58
C LYS A 66 12.30 13.23 -14.22
N PHE A 67 11.32 13.13 -13.32
CA PHE A 67 11.59 12.78 -11.93
C PHE A 67 11.89 11.29 -11.74
N LEU A 68 11.36 10.40 -12.58
CA LEU A 68 11.66 8.97 -12.47
C LEU A 68 13.11 8.63 -12.86
N PRO A 69 13.68 9.12 -13.98
CA PRO A 69 15.10 8.96 -14.26
C PRO A 69 16.02 9.61 -13.22
N GLU A 70 15.63 10.78 -12.68
CA GLU A 70 16.38 11.44 -11.61
C GLU A 70 16.40 10.57 -10.34
N PHE A 71 15.25 10.00 -9.96
CA PHE A 71 15.15 9.07 -8.85
C PHE A 71 16.03 7.83 -9.09
N GLU A 72 15.95 7.21 -10.27
CA GLU A 72 16.74 6.05 -10.62
C GLU A 72 18.24 6.34 -10.51
N ALA A 73 18.72 7.43 -11.11
CA ALA A 73 20.13 7.80 -11.05
C ALA A 73 20.60 8.01 -9.61
N ASN A 74 19.79 8.67 -8.77
CA ASN A 74 20.12 8.93 -7.37
C ASN A 74 20.08 7.66 -6.51
N PHE A 75 19.17 6.73 -6.79
CA PHE A 75 19.07 5.45 -6.10
C PHE A 75 20.22 4.51 -6.48
N GLN A 76 20.56 4.45 -7.77
CA GLN A 76 21.69 3.68 -8.28
C GLN A 76 23.03 4.16 -7.72
N LYS A 77 23.24 5.47 -7.58
CA LYS A 77 24.43 6.04 -6.91
C LYS A 77 24.60 5.57 -5.47
N ARG A 78 23.51 5.15 -4.81
CA ARG A 78 23.51 4.62 -3.44
C ARG A 78 23.58 3.08 -3.40
N GLY A 79 23.86 2.43 -4.53
CA GLY A 79 23.95 0.97 -4.65
C GLY A 79 22.62 0.27 -4.86
N GLY A 80 21.52 1.01 -5.05
CA GLY A 80 20.23 0.45 -5.41
C GLY A 80 20.16 0.01 -6.87
N LYS A 81 19.19 -0.84 -7.20
CA LYS A 81 18.86 -1.20 -8.58
C LYS A 81 17.39 -0.87 -8.83
N VAL A 82 17.12 -0.10 -9.89
CA VAL A 82 15.77 0.11 -10.42
C VAL A 82 15.56 -0.86 -11.58
N ILE A 83 14.38 -1.46 -11.64
CA ILE A 83 13.94 -2.30 -12.75
C ILE A 83 12.68 -1.66 -13.29
N TRP A 84 12.70 -1.34 -14.57
CA TRP A 84 11.54 -0.84 -15.30
C TRP A 84 10.80 -2.01 -15.92
N ALA A 85 9.48 -2.04 -15.72
CA ALA A 85 8.58 -3.00 -16.31
C ALA A 85 7.41 -2.22 -16.92
N ASN A 86 7.07 -2.52 -18.17
CA ASN A 86 6.02 -1.85 -18.92
C ASN A 86 4.63 -2.35 -18.53
N ASP A 87 4.54 -3.60 -18.08
CA ASP A 87 3.30 -4.26 -17.74
C ASP A 87 3.44 -5.24 -16.55
N ALA A 88 2.33 -5.89 -16.23
CA ALA A 88 2.26 -6.86 -15.13
C ALA A 88 3.14 -8.09 -15.38
N GLU A 89 3.27 -8.56 -16.63
CA GLU A 89 4.04 -9.77 -16.96
C GLU A 89 5.54 -9.53 -16.77
N GLU A 90 6.05 -8.41 -17.27
CA GLU A 90 7.44 -8.00 -17.06
C GLU A 90 7.75 -7.81 -15.56
N ALA A 91 6.83 -7.17 -14.83
CA ALA A 91 7.00 -6.95 -13.39
C ALA A 91 7.03 -8.28 -12.62
N GLN A 92 6.08 -9.18 -12.90
CA GLN A 92 6.01 -10.52 -12.30
C GLN A 92 7.28 -11.33 -12.57
N LYS A 93 7.75 -11.34 -13.83
CA LYS A 93 8.96 -12.04 -14.23
C LYS A 93 10.20 -11.53 -13.50
N GLU A 94 10.36 -10.21 -13.39
CA GLU A 94 11.51 -9.63 -12.69
C GLU A 94 11.45 -9.87 -11.18
N ILE A 95 10.26 -9.85 -10.58
CA ILE A 95 10.07 -10.25 -9.17
C ILE A 95 10.48 -11.72 -8.97
N LEU A 96 10.02 -12.63 -9.84
CA LEU A 96 10.40 -14.04 -9.77
C LEU A 96 11.91 -14.22 -9.92
N ASN A 97 12.53 -13.52 -10.86
CA ASN A 97 13.98 -13.55 -11.07
C ASN A 97 14.74 -13.14 -9.81
N ILE A 98 14.27 -12.13 -9.07
CA ILE A 98 14.87 -11.71 -7.78
C ILE A 98 14.72 -12.83 -6.73
N ILE A 99 13.52 -13.40 -6.60
CA ILE A 99 13.24 -14.49 -5.65
C ILE A 99 14.12 -15.71 -5.96
N SER A 100 14.17 -16.15 -7.22
CA SER A 100 14.99 -17.29 -7.64
C SER A 100 16.48 -17.07 -7.40
N LYS A 101 17.01 -15.88 -7.70
CA LYS A 101 18.43 -15.54 -7.44
C LYS A 101 18.80 -15.56 -5.97
N SER A 102 17.86 -15.23 -5.09
CA SER A 102 18.04 -15.29 -3.63
C SER A 102 17.76 -16.67 -3.03
N GLY A 103 17.28 -17.64 -3.83
CA GLY A 103 16.82 -18.93 -3.33
C GLY A 103 15.63 -18.83 -2.38
N GLY A 104 14.83 -17.77 -2.50
CA GLY A 104 13.70 -17.51 -1.61
C GLY A 104 12.59 -18.56 -1.77
N LYS A 105 12.11 -19.10 -0.65
CA LYS A 105 11.00 -20.07 -0.60
C LYS A 105 9.71 -19.49 -0.01
N THR A 106 9.80 -18.31 0.58
CA THR A 106 8.69 -17.64 1.26
C THR A 106 8.79 -16.15 1.01
N VAL A 107 7.68 -15.55 0.62
CA VAL A 107 7.58 -14.12 0.31
C VAL A 107 6.64 -13.48 1.30
N ILE A 108 7.10 -12.41 1.96
CA ILE A 108 6.25 -11.53 2.75
C ILE A 108 6.15 -10.22 1.98
N LYS A 109 4.93 -9.89 1.51
CA LYS A 109 4.66 -8.63 0.83
C LYS A 109 3.94 -7.64 1.73
N SER A 110 4.18 -6.36 1.52
CA SER A 110 3.35 -5.30 2.10
C SER A 110 2.01 -5.22 1.36
N LYS A 111 0.99 -4.68 2.03
CA LYS A 111 -0.29 -4.38 1.38
C LYS A 111 -0.09 -3.22 0.41
N SER A 112 -0.28 -3.47 -0.87
CA SER A 112 -0.12 -2.48 -1.94
C SER A 112 -1.16 -2.71 -3.03
N MET A 113 -1.87 -1.66 -3.46
CA MET A 113 -2.81 -1.76 -4.59
C MET A 113 -2.09 -2.20 -5.86
N THR A 114 -0.89 -1.69 -6.11
CA THR A 114 -0.07 -2.06 -7.27
C THR A 114 0.21 -3.56 -7.33
N THR A 115 0.38 -4.21 -6.17
CA THR A 115 0.58 -5.68 -6.14
C THR A 115 -0.68 -6.46 -6.47
N GLU A 116 -1.86 -5.90 -6.19
CA GLU A 116 -3.15 -6.50 -6.57
C GLU A 116 -3.42 -6.28 -8.07
N GLU A 117 -3.10 -5.09 -8.60
CA GLU A 117 -3.25 -4.76 -10.03
C GLU A 117 -2.41 -5.65 -10.94
N ILE A 118 -1.24 -6.09 -10.48
CA ILE A 118 -0.39 -7.04 -11.20
C ILE A 118 -0.61 -8.49 -10.79
N HIS A 119 -1.66 -8.81 -10.00
CA HIS A 119 -2.00 -10.18 -9.59
C HIS A 119 -0.83 -10.98 -9.00
N ILE A 120 0.01 -10.35 -8.17
CA ILE A 120 1.27 -10.99 -7.74
C ILE A 120 1.04 -12.23 -6.86
N ASN A 121 -0.05 -12.28 -6.09
CA ASN A 121 -0.37 -13.44 -5.25
C ASN A 121 -0.63 -14.67 -6.11
N ASP A 122 -1.59 -14.58 -7.02
CA ASP A 122 -1.96 -15.67 -7.94
C ASP A 122 -0.77 -16.12 -8.80
N PHE A 123 0.15 -15.21 -9.10
CA PHE A 123 1.37 -15.52 -9.84
C PHE A 123 2.40 -16.30 -8.99
N LEU A 124 2.59 -15.94 -7.72
CA LEU A 124 3.59 -16.56 -6.83
C LEU A 124 3.07 -17.78 -6.06
N GLU A 125 1.76 -18.01 -6.00
CA GLU A 125 1.15 -19.20 -5.36
C GLU A 125 1.24 -20.47 -6.23
N LYS A 126 1.68 -20.34 -7.48
CA LYS A 126 1.94 -21.45 -8.41
C LYS A 126 3.31 -22.08 -8.19
#